data_AF-A0A814BJK4-F1
#
_entry.id   AF-A0A814BJK4-F1
#
_cell.length_a   1.000
_cell.length_b   1.000
_cell.length_c   1.000
_cell.angle_alpha   90.00
_cell.angle_beta   90.00
_cell.angle_gamma   90.00
#
_symmetry.space_group_name_H-M   'P 1'
#
loop_
_entity.id
_entity.type
_entity.pdbx_description
1 polymer ?
#
loop_
_entity_poly.entity_id
_entity_poly.type
_entity_poly.pdbx_seq_one_letter_code
_entity_poly.pdbx_strand_id
1 'polypeptide(L)'
;MECFYGACDREASEKILKENYHISMYHNQNGIYLMRQSRRDENEFVLSLIKDRHCHHYRCHHVGNGTFLDEKTDSTFYSLEELIKFYKTDGAKYLKCPLSTPVRGQPLPPFAQRRGQSTVLHQAATEGQRDLIAQILNDPLCPDIHSKNEEGNTPLHEASFFGREDAVKELLNAGASSKFVNKLGWTSLHQAALGNCPTIIELLVTRGQADVDCRNPFNFYAPIHCAAACNNIESVMSLLNYESPLRPLTEALETPYDLAVKHQARECAVKLSELRVKPALSNRSMYYHGSLTYKQMQAILNYFKKSDGYFFVRQSLTAQDDYAISLIWKNTLVHLKIHRKDNHSYYFDDQLQFYDSLEHAVDSFMKTFRHVVKPLSPEEHLLNPLVNKKVVVIQLEQLTFGRLLGEGNFGIVYEGTYQEHHGKIVPVAIKTLKDMDVKAYEEMKKEAFVMKELTHPCIVRLYGIANSKQRNSLVMINHGMAYMEQKHFVHRDLAARNILMQSQTRVKIADFGLSRQTSENHYYIQRSDTPVPVAWQVQLDGH
;
A
#
# COMPACT_ATOMS: atom_id res chain seq x y z
N MET A 1 42.90 -9.00 2.72
CA MET A 1 43.70 -7.90 2.09
C MET A 1 44.17 -6.97 3.20
N GLU A 2 45.47 -6.81 3.42
CA GLU A 2 46.03 -6.01 4.54
C GLU A 2 46.31 -4.57 4.11
N CYS A 3 45.27 -3.72 4.08
CA CYS A 3 45.40 -2.32 3.62
C CYS A 3 44.67 -1.31 4.50
N PHE A 4 44.22 -1.74 5.68
CA PHE A 4 43.48 -0.90 6.61
C PHE A 4 44.43 -0.17 7.55
N TYR A 5 44.10 1.05 7.95
CA TYR A 5 44.90 1.88 8.87
C TYR A 5 44.11 2.37 10.10
N GLY A 6 42.94 1.79 10.37
CA GLY A 6 42.13 2.18 11.53
C GLY A 6 41.64 3.63 11.44
N ALA A 7 41.35 4.21 12.61
CA ALA A 7 40.91 5.59 12.76
C ALA A 7 42.06 6.58 12.43
N CYS A 8 42.14 6.97 11.17
CA CYS A 8 43.22 7.78 10.62
C CYS A 8 42.66 9.04 9.96
N ASP A 9 43.28 10.18 10.26
CA ASP A 9 42.90 11.45 9.64
C ASP A 9 43.42 11.56 8.20
N ARG A 10 42.94 12.58 7.49
CA ARG A 10 43.28 12.80 6.10
C ARG A 10 44.78 13.02 5.92
N GLU A 11 45.39 13.88 6.73
CA GLU A 11 46.79 14.29 6.61
C GLU A 11 47.75 13.11 6.82
N ALA A 12 47.51 12.27 7.84
CA ALA A 12 48.27 11.06 8.10
C ALA A 12 48.14 10.07 6.93
N SER A 13 46.95 9.90 6.36
CA SER A 13 46.75 9.04 5.20
C SER A 13 47.49 9.55 3.95
N GLU A 14 47.51 10.86 3.73
CA GLU A 14 48.25 11.47 2.63
C GLU A 14 49.77 11.31 2.81
N LYS A 15 50.27 11.43 4.05
CA LYS A 15 51.68 11.21 4.38
C LYS A 15 52.10 9.76 4.06
N ILE A 16 51.32 8.78 4.53
CA ILE A 16 51.57 7.36 4.26
C ILE A 16 51.60 7.08 2.74
N LEU A 17 50.63 7.59 1.99
CA LEU A 17 50.58 7.42 0.54
C LEU A 17 51.79 8.05 -0.15
N LYS A 18 52.21 9.25 0.26
CA LYS A 18 53.37 9.95 -0.32
C LYS A 18 54.69 9.26 0.01
N GLU A 19 54.85 8.73 1.22
CA GLU A 19 56.04 7.98 1.63
C GLU A 19 56.21 6.67 0.84
N ASN A 20 55.09 6.02 0.51
CA ASN A 20 55.08 4.78 -0.29
C ASN A 20 55.04 5.05 -1.80
N TYR A 21 54.97 6.30 -2.23
CA TYR A 21 54.98 6.68 -3.64
C TYR A 21 56.41 6.96 -4.10
N HIS A 22 57.03 5.98 -4.75
CA HIS A 22 58.36 6.13 -5.32
C HIS A 22 58.27 6.37 -6.84
N ILE A 23 58.90 7.44 -7.31
CA ILE A 23 59.12 7.65 -8.74
C ILE A 23 60.41 6.95 -9.11
N SER A 24 60.31 5.82 -9.82
CA SER A 24 61.45 5.25 -10.55
C SER A 24 61.46 5.81 -11.96
N MET A 25 62.63 5.86 -12.60
CA MET A 25 62.80 6.34 -13.99
C MET A 25 61.93 5.59 -15.01
N TYR A 26 61.31 4.45 -14.65
CA TYR A 26 60.62 3.57 -15.58
C TYR A 26 59.14 3.33 -15.24
N HIS A 27 58.65 3.66 -14.04
CA HIS A 27 57.26 3.34 -13.63
C HIS A 27 56.66 4.44 -12.76
N ASN A 28 55.55 5.01 -13.21
CA ASN A 28 54.69 5.88 -12.40
C ASN A 28 53.78 4.98 -11.55
N GLN A 29 53.99 4.94 -10.23
CA GLN A 29 53.24 4.08 -9.29
C GLN A 29 51.84 4.65 -8.94
N ASN A 30 51.11 5.11 -9.96
CA ASN A 30 49.75 5.60 -9.77
C ASN A 30 48.83 4.47 -9.30
N GLY A 31 47.82 4.85 -8.50
CA GLY A 31 46.83 3.91 -8.00
C GLY A 31 47.20 3.18 -6.72
N ILE A 32 48.35 3.49 -6.09
CA ILE A 32 48.65 3.02 -4.74
C ILE A 32 47.55 3.52 -3.81
N TYR A 33 47.04 2.65 -2.94
CA TYR A 33 45.86 2.97 -2.13
C TYR A 33 45.89 2.35 -0.73
N LEU A 34 45.10 2.92 0.17
CA LEU A 34 44.83 2.39 1.50
C LEU A 34 43.37 2.63 1.90
N MET A 35 42.89 1.87 2.87
CA MET A 35 41.57 2.06 3.49
C MET A 35 41.75 2.59 4.92
N ARG A 36 40.92 3.54 5.33
CA ARG A 36 40.92 4.08 6.69
C ARG A 36 39.51 4.32 7.20
N GLN A 37 39.35 4.35 8.51
CA GLN A 37 38.12 4.80 9.18
C GLN A 37 38.28 6.28 9.53
N SER A 38 37.20 7.04 9.41
CA SER A 38 37.16 8.45 9.81
C SER A 38 37.29 8.58 11.32
N ARG A 39 37.98 9.62 11.78
CA ARG A 39 38.04 9.96 13.22
C ARG A 39 36.79 10.69 13.72
N ARG A 40 35.97 11.20 12.80
CA ARG A 40 34.79 12.01 13.13
C ARG A 40 33.52 11.18 13.17
N ASP A 41 33.52 10.06 12.45
CA ASP A 41 32.37 9.17 12.31
C ASP A 41 32.87 7.73 12.21
N GLU A 42 32.49 6.90 13.17
CA GLU A 42 32.87 5.50 13.23
C GLU A 42 32.25 4.67 12.09
N ASN A 43 31.18 5.17 11.47
CA ASN A 43 30.56 4.53 10.30
C ASN A 43 31.18 5.02 8.98
N GLU A 44 31.97 6.08 8.97
CA GLU A 44 32.60 6.57 7.73
C GLU A 44 33.94 5.87 7.49
N PHE A 45 34.05 5.22 6.33
CA PHE A 45 35.28 4.64 5.80
C PHE A 45 35.72 5.44 4.57
N VAL A 46 37.03 5.51 4.34
CA VAL A 46 37.61 6.30 3.26
C VAL A 46 38.68 5.51 2.53
N LEU A 47 38.41 5.24 1.25
CA LEU A 47 39.39 4.75 0.31
C LEU A 47 40.25 5.92 -0.17
N SER A 48 41.54 5.88 0.15
CA SER A 48 42.50 6.93 -0.22
C SER A 48 43.49 6.37 -1.24
N LEU A 49 43.68 7.05 -2.36
CA LEU A 49 44.63 6.65 -3.42
C LEU A 49 45.48 7.83 -3.87
N ILE A 50 46.65 7.55 -4.47
CA ILE A 50 47.55 8.57 -5.01
C ILE A 50 47.68 8.47 -6.53
N LYS A 51 47.63 9.63 -7.20
CA LYS A 51 47.87 9.80 -8.63
C LYS A 51 48.66 11.07 -8.87
N ASP A 52 49.77 10.97 -9.60
CA ASP A 52 50.60 12.11 -10.00
C ASP A 52 50.96 13.00 -8.79
N ARG A 53 51.36 12.37 -7.67
CA ARG A 53 51.64 12.98 -6.35
C ARG A 53 50.45 13.64 -5.62
N HIS A 54 49.25 13.57 -6.17
CA HIS A 54 48.03 14.09 -5.55
C HIS A 54 47.22 12.96 -4.92
N CYS A 55 46.79 13.15 -3.68
CA CYS A 55 45.95 12.20 -2.98
C CYS A 55 44.47 12.47 -3.28
N HIS A 56 43.72 11.40 -3.47
CA HIS A 56 42.28 11.41 -3.72
C HIS A 56 41.59 10.52 -2.69
N HIS A 57 40.44 10.97 -2.20
CA HIS A 57 39.71 10.31 -1.12
C HIS A 57 38.26 10.07 -1.55
N TYR A 58 37.79 8.84 -1.34
CA TYR A 58 36.45 8.37 -1.68
C TYR A 58 35.81 7.81 -0.42
N ARG A 59 34.68 8.39 -0.03
CA ARG A 59 34.00 8.04 1.21
C ARG A 59 32.96 6.94 0.96
N CYS A 60 32.86 6.04 1.91
CA CYS A 60 31.77 5.08 2.02
C CYS A 60 31.28 5.02 3.46
N HIS A 61 29.99 4.75 3.63
CA HIS A 61 29.33 4.76 4.93
C HIS A 61 28.86 3.35 5.27
N HIS A 62 29.20 2.87 6.46
CA HIS A 62 28.65 1.66 7.02
C HIS A 62 27.18 1.91 7.37
N VAL A 63 26.30 1.26 6.63
CA VAL A 63 24.86 1.26 6.87
C VAL A 63 24.59 0.09 7.81
N GLY A 64 23.87 0.30 8.91
CA GLY A 64 23.73 -0.63 10.05
C GLY A 64 23.15 -2.03 9.78
N ASN A 65 23.03 -2.44 8.51
CA ASN A 65 22.81 -3.80 8.05
C ASN A 65 24.11 -4.54 7.68
N GLY A 66 25.28 -4.07 8.10
CA GLY A 66 26.57 -4.70 7.76
C GLY A 66 27.01 -4.43 6.32
N THR A 67 26.42 -3.42 5.67
CA THR A 67 26.75 -3.03 4.28
C THR A 67 27.41 -1.66 4.24
N PHE A 68 28.05 -1.34 3.11
CA PHE A 68 28.80 -0.13 2.90
C PHE A 68 28.23 0.60 1.68
N LEU A 69 27.63 1.77 1.91
CA LEU A 69 27.14 2.67 0.86
C LEU A 69 28.30 3.52 0.35
N ASP A 70 28.66 3.36 -0.91
CA ASP A 70 29.67 4.18 -1.55
C ASP A 70 29.07 5.51 -2.02
N GLU A 71 29.58 6.65 -1.53
CA GLU A 71 29.06 7.97 -1.91
C GLU A 71 29.29 8.29 -3.39
N LYS A 72 30.26 7.64 -4.03
CA LYS A 72 30.69 8.00 -5.38
C LYS A 72 29.79 7.38 -6.44
N THR A 73 29.32 6.15 -6.22
CA THR A 73 28.47 5.41 -7.15
C THR A 73 27.05 5.20 -6.65
N ASP A 74 26.73 5.62 -5.41
CA ASP A 74 25.46 5.37 -4.75
C ASP A 74 25.11 3.87 -4.72
N SER A 75 26.15 3.03 -4.62
CA SER A 75 26.05 1.58 -4.65
C SER A 75 26.38 0.99 -3.28
N THR A 76 25.70 -0.09 -2.93
CA THR A 76 25.85 -0.76 -1.63
C THR A 76 26.67 -2.04 -1.79
N PHE A 77 27.62 -2.27 -0.87
CA PHE A 77 28.52 -3.43 -0.85
C PHE A 77 28.41 -4.19 0.48
N TYR A 78 28.54 -5.52 0.50
CA TYR A 78 28.40 -6.33 1.73
C TYR A 78 29.71 -6.49 2.51
N SER A 79 30.79 -5.94 1.98
CA SER A 79 32.10 -5.87 2.63
C SER A 79 32.95 -4.78 2.00
N LEU A 80 33.94 -4.28 2.73
CA LEU A 80 34.94 -3.37 2.16
C LEU A 80 35.83 -4.07 1.13
N GLU A 81 35.98 -5.40 1.22
CA GLU A 81 36.71 -6.20 0.23
C GLU A 81 36.02 -6.18 -1.14
N GLU A 82 34.69 -6.29 -1.16
CA GLU A 82 33.90 -6.20 -2.39
C GLU A 82 33.95 -4.81 -3.01
N LEU A 83 33.86 -3.76 -2.20
CA LEU A 83 34.03 -2.38 -2.66
C LEU A 83 35.42 -2.18 -3.30
N ILE A 84 36.49 -2.66 -2.66
CA ILE A 84 37.84 -2.57 -3.21
C ILE A 84 37.96 -3.40 -4.50
N LYS A 85 37.38 -4.60 -4.55
CA LYS A 85 37.37 -5.45 -5.74
C LYS A 85 36.64 -4.77 -6.91
N PHE A 86 35.48 -4.18 -6.65
CA PHE A 86 34.73 -3.40 -7.63
C PHE A 86 35.57 -2.27 -8.20
N TYR A 87 36.25 -1.50 -7.35
CA TYR A 87 37.13 -0.41 -7.80
C TYR A 87 38.39 -0.86 -8.54
N LYS A 88 38.80 -2.13 -8.40
CA LYS A 88 39.85 -2.74 -9.22
C LYS A 88 39.38 -3.17 -10.60
N THR A 89 38.07 -3.42 -10.77
CA THR A 89 37.47 -3.86 -12.02
C THR A 89 36.55 -2.78 -12.60
N ASP A 90 35.24 -2.95 -12.49
CA ASP A 90 34.21 -2.18 -13.17
C ASP A 90 34.07 -0.75 -12.64
N GLY A 91 34.46 -0.56 -11.38
CA GLY A 91 34.43 0.70 -10.66
C GLY A 91 35.62 1.62 -10.97
N ALA A 92 36.66 1.13 -11.63
CA ALA A 92 37.88 1.91 -11.91
C ALA A 92 37.60 3.23 -12.65
N LYS A 93 36.55 3.25 -13.49
CA LYS A 93 36.09 4.45 -14.24
C LYS A 93 35.60 5.60 -13.35
N TYR A 94 35.18 5.31 -12.12
CA TYR A 94 34.71 6.32 -11.16
C TYR A 94 35.86 6.93 -10.35
N LEU A 95 37.04 6.30 -10.39
CA LEU A 95 38.25 6.76 -9.72
C LEU A 95 39.10 7.64 -10.65
N LYS A 96 40.00 8.44 -10.08
CA LYS A 96 40.96 9.26 -10.85
C LYS A 96 42.00 8.40 -11.59
N CYS A 97 42.30 7.22 -11.05
CA CYS A 97 43.04 6.15 -11.71
C CYS A 97 42.61 4.79 -11.11
N PRO A 98 42.80 3.68 -11.83
CA PRO A 98 42.55 2.34 -11.30
C PRO A 98 43.38 2.08 -10.03
N LEU A 99 42.84 1.27 -9.12
CA LEU A 99 43.59 0.80 -7.95
C LEU A 99 44.68 -0.18 -8.40
N SER A 100 45.92 0.05 -7.96
CA SER A 100 47.06 -0.81 -8.24
C SER A 100 47.43 -1.64 -7.01
N THR A 101 48.47 -1.24 -6.29
CA THR A 101 48.98 -1.95 -5.10
C THR A 101 48.43 -1.35 -3.80
N PRO A 102 47.92 -2.18 -2.87
CA PRO A 102 47.59 -1.70 -1.54
C PRO A 102 48.86 -1.33 -0.77
N VAL A 103 48.83 -0.24 0.00
CA VAL A 103 49.83 0.00 1.04
C VAL A 103 49.58 -0.98 2.18
N ARG A 104 50.64 -1.67 2.61
CA ARG A 104 50.54 -2.73 3.63
C ARG A 104 50.17 -2.13 4.99
N GLY A 105 48.99 -2.49 5.47
CA GLY A 105 48.45 -2.10 6.77
C GLY A 105 48.01 -3.30 7.60
N GLN A 106 46.97 -3.12 8.42
CA GLN A 106 46.30 -4.20 9.16
C GLN A 106 45.16 -4.81 8.33
N PRO A 107 44.61 -6.00 8.69
CA PRO A 107 43.39 -6.50 8.09
C PRO A 107 42.22 -5.54 8.31
N LEU A 108 41.21 -5.60 7.43
CA LEU A 108 39.96 -4.87 7.60
C LEU A 108 39.27 -5.30 8.92
N PRO A 109 38.42 -4.46 9.53
CA PRO A 109 37.64 -4.86 10.71
C PRO A 109 36.88 -6.17 10.46
N PRO A 110 36.78 -7.09 11.43
CA PRO A 110 36.17 -8.41 11.23
C PRO A 110 34.77 -8.36 10.60
N PHE A 111 33.91 -7.45 11.07
CA PHE A 111 32.57 -7.25 10.51
C PHE A 111 32.56 -6.79 9.03
N ALA A 112 33.61 -6.08 8.61
CA ALA A 112 33.75 -5.51 7.26
C ALA A 112 34.37 -6.48 6.25
N GLN A 113 34.82 -7.66 6.70
CA GLN A 113 35.35 -8.72 5.85
C GLN A 113 34.21 -9.55 5.24
N ARG A 114 34.50 -10.25 4.14
CA ARG A 114 33.54 -11.20 3.57
C ARG A 114 33.52 -12.55 4.32
N ARG A 115 34.68 -12.94 4.86
CA ARG A 115 34.92 -14.16 5.64
C ARG A 115 36.01 -13.86 6.67
N GLY A 116 36.06 -14.64 7.74
CA GLY A 116 37.14 -14.56 8.73
C GLY A 116 37.52 -15.95 9.24
N GLN A 117 37.90 -16.03 10.51
CA GLN A 117 38.29 -17.28 11.18
C GLN A 117 37.28 -17.58 12.28
N SER A 118 36.93 -18.86 12.46
CA SER A 118 36.07 -19.25 13.57
C SER A 118 36.71 -18.87 14.91
N THR A 119 35.91 -18.27 15.80
CA THR A 119 36.35 -17.81 17.12
C THR A 119 35.72 -18.68 18.22
N VAL A 120 36.22 -18.57 19.46
CA VAL A 120 35.62 -19.26 20.62
C VAL A 120 34.14 -18.86 20.79
N LEU A 121 33.79 -17.62 20.46
CA LEU A 121 32.40 -17.15 20.48
C LEU A 121 31.51 -17.88 19.47
N HIS A 122 32.03 -18.23 18.28
CA HIS A 122 31.28 -19.05 17.31
C HIS A 122 31.02 -20.44 17.88
N GLN A 123 32.05 -21.11 18.43
CA GLN A 123 31.89 -22.44 19.01
C GLN A 123 30.88 -22.44 20.16
N ALA A 124 30.99 -21.48 21.08
CA ALA A 124 30.06 -21.33 22.19
C ALA A 124 28.62 -21.07 21.70
N ALA A 125 28.45 -20.28 20.65
CA ALA A 125 27.16 -20.03 20.00
C ALA A 125 26.57 -21.27 19.32
N THR A 126 27.38 -22.04 18.59
CA THR A 126 26.98 -23.31 17.95
C THR A 126 26.55 -24.36 18.97
N GLU A 127 27.26 -24.45 20.10
CA GLU A 127 26.96 -25.40 21.17
C GLU A 127 25.86 -24.93 22.14
N GLY A 128 25.51 -23.64 22.10
CA GLY A 128 24.50 -23.05 22.98
C GLY A 128 24.98 -22.80 24.40
N GLN A 129 26.30 -22.65 24.61
CA GLN A 129 26.90 -22.43 25.92
C GLN A 129 26.69 -20.99 26.42
N ARG A 130 25.48 -20.67 26.87
CA ARG A 130 25.08 -19.31 27.26
C ARG A 130 26.00 -18.66 28.30
N ASP A 131 26.45 -19.39 29.31
CA ASP A 131 27.32 -18.82 30.34
C ASP A 131 28.74 -18.55 29.81
N LEU A 132 29.25 -19.39 28.90
CA LEU A 132 30.53 -19.14 28.23
C LEU A 132 30.42 -17.92 27.31
N ILE A 133 29.32 -17.77 26.58
CA ILE A 133 29.05 -16.57 25.76
C ILE A 133 29.08 -15.32 26.65
N ALA A 134 28.37 -15.33 27.78
CA ALA A 134 28.36 -14.21 28.71
C ALA A 134 29.78 -13.91 29.27
N GLN A 135 30.58 -14.94 29.57
CA GLN A 135 31.97 -14.75 30.00
C GLN A 135 32.83 -14.12 28.91
N ILE A 136 32.76 -14.65 27.67
CA ILE A 136 33.54 -14.15 26.54
C ILE A 136 33.18 -12.69 26.24
N LEU A 137 31.89 -12.33 26.26
CA LEU A 137 31.44 -10.97 25.93
C LEU A 137 31.80 -9.93 27.01
N ASN A 138 32.03 -10.37 28.25
CA ASN A 138 32.51 -9.50 29.33
C ASN A 138 34.05 -9.39 29.40
N ASP A 139 34.78 -10.17 28.61
CA ASP A 139 36.24 -10.10 28.56
C ASP A 139 36.71 -8.85 27.79
N PRO A 140 37.66 -8.04 28.31
CA PRO A 140 38.23 -6.92 27.57
C PRO A 140 38.89 -7.30 26.22
N LEU A 141 39.27 -8.56 26.05
CA LEU A 141 39.85 -9.12 24.82
C LEU A 141 38.80 -9.85 23.97
N CYS A 142 37.51 -9.59 24.21
CA CYS A 142 36.44 -10.23 23.46
C CYS A 142 36.60 -10.02 21.95
N PRO A 143 36.42 -11.07 21.13
CA PRO A 143 36.32 -10.88 19.69
C PRO A 143 35.10 -10.02 19.38
N ASP A 144 35.17 -9.22 18.33
CA ASP A 144 34.02 -8.49 17.80
C ASP A 144 32.82 -9.45 17.67
N ILE A 145 31.69 -9.10 18.28
CA ILE A 145 30.46 -9.89 18.30
C ILE A 145 29.88 -10.14 16.90
N HIS A 146 30.33 -9.36 15.91
CA HIS A 146 30.00 -9.50 14.49
C HIS A 146 31.15 -10.09 13.65
N SER A 147 32.19 -10.64 14.30
CA SER A 147 33.25 -11.39 13.61
C SER A 147 32.64 -12.49 12.76
N LYS A 148 33.20 -12.69 11.57
CA LYS A 148 32.73 -13.71 10.64
C LYS A 148 33.67 -14.93 10.66
N ASN A 149 33.12 -16.14 10.58
CA ASN A 149 33.90 -17.36 10.37
C ASN A 149 34.23 -17.60 8.88
N GLU A 150 34.74 -18.78 8.53
CA GLU A 150 35.15 -19.15 7.16
C GLU A 150 33.98 -19.11 6.16
N GLU A 151 32.76 -19.34 6.66
CA GLU A 151 31.51 -19.29 5.90
C GLU A 151 30.89 -17.88 5.84
N GLY A 152 31.52 -16.91 6.50
CA GLY A 152 30.98 -15.55 6.61
C GLY A 152 29.88 -15.42 7.67
N ASN A 153 29.58 -16.47 8.43
CA ASN A 153 28.56 -16.44 9.47
C ASN A 153 29.09 -15.68 10.69
N THR A 154 28.23 -14.92 11.34
CA THR A 154 28.49 -14.37 12.70
C THR A 154 28.07 -15.39 13.76
N PRO A 155 28.47 -15.23 15.04
CA PRO A 155 27.99 -16.11 16.11
C PRO A 155 26.46 -16.19 16.20
N LEU A 156 25.75 -15.09 15.91
CA LEU A 156 24.29 -15.08 15.88
C LEU A 156 23.72 -15.94 14.75
N HIS A 157 24.37 -16.03 13.59
CA HIS A 157 23.95 -16.93 12.50
C HIS A 157 24.04 -18.40 12.94
N GLU A 158 25.16 -18.78 13.57
CA GLU A 158 25.40 -20.14 14.06
C GLU A 158 24.36 -20.53 15.12
N ALA A 159 24.21 -19.72 16.18
CA ALA A 159 23.21 -19.97 17.22
C ALA A 159 21.78 -20.05 16.64
N SER A 160 21.47 -19.25 15.62
CA SER A 160 20.15 -19.24 14.98
C SER A 160 19.88 -20.50 14.16
N PHE A 161 20.87 -20.99 13.39
CA PHE A 161 20.72 -22.22 12.61
C PHE A 161 20.56 -23.46 13.50
N PHE A 162 21.32 -23.52 14.59
CA PHE A 162 21.31 -24.66 15.52
C PHE A 162 20.23 -24.57 16.62
N GLY A 163 19.34 -23.56 16.58
CA GLY A 163 18.23 -23.44 17.52
C GLY A 163 18.64 -23.16 18.97
N ARG A 164 19.77 -22.47 19.18
CA ARG A 164 20.32 -22.21 20.52
C ARG A 164 19.69 -20.98 21.16
N GLU A 165 18.48 -21.15 21.70
CA GLU A 165 17.67 -20.03 22.22
C GLU A 165 18.39 -19.13 23.22
N ASP A 166 19.02 -19.72 24.23
CA ASP A 166 19.65 -18.94 25.29
C ASP A 166 20.93 -18.25 24.81
N ALA A 167 21.65 -18.85 23.87
CA ALA A 167 22.76 -18.19 23.18
C ALA A 167 22.27 -17.02 22.32
N VAL A 168 21.18 -17.18 21.57
CA VAL A 168 20.58 -16.09 20.78
C VAL A 168 20.13 -14.95 21.68
N LYS A 169 19.45 -15.23 22.80
CA LYS A 169 19.04 -14.20 23.77
C LYS A 169 20.25 -13.43 24.30
N GLU A 170 21.31 -14.12 24.71
CA GLU A 170 22.51 -13.49 25.26
C GLU A 170 23.23 -12.63 24.21
N LEU A 171 23.41 -13.16 22.99
CA LEU A 171 24.01 -12.42 21.88
C LEU A 171 23.21 -11.15 21.53
N LEU A 172 21.88 -11.25 21.42
CA LEU A 172 21.03 -10.09 21.13
C LEU A 172 21.07 -9.05 22.26
N ASN A 173 21.07 -9.49 23.53
CA ASN A 173 21.19 -8.60 24.69
C ASN A 173 22.53 -7.84 24.69
N ALA A 174 23.60 -8.48 24.19
CA ALA A 174 24.91 -7.87 24.03
C ALA A 174 25.07 -7.01 22.76
N GLY A 175 23.99 -6.80 21.99
CA GLY A 175 23.99 -5.94 20.81
C GLY A 175 24.32 -6.65 19.49
N ALA A 176 24.26 -7.98 19.43
CA ALA A 176 24.38 -8.69 18.17
C ALA A 176 23.28 -8.23 17.17
N SER A 177 23.68 -7.86 15.96
CA SER A 177 22.76 -7.40 14.92
C SER A 177 22.32 -8.57 14.05
N SER A 178 21.01 -8.72 13.90
CA SER A 178 20.35 -9.72 13.03
C SER A 178 20.46 -9.40 11.54
N LYS A 179 20.95 -8.20 11.20
CA LYS A 179 20.95 -7.65 9.84
C LYS A 179 22.18 -8.01 9.02
N PHE A 180 23.26 -8.48 9.65
CA PHE A 180 24.43 -8.95 8.93
C PHE A 180 24.07 -10.11 8.01
N VAL A 181 24.75 -10.19 6.86
CA VAL A 181 24.64 -11.31 5.93
C VAL A 181 25.94 -12.09 5.86
N ASN A 182 25.81 -13.40 5.65
CA ASN A 182 26.96 -14.28 5.40
C ASN A 182 27.45 -14.22 3.95
N LYS A 183 28.44 -15.04 3.58
CA LYS A 183 29.06 -14.99 2.23
C LYS A 183 28.09 -15.32 1.08
N LEU A 184 26.95 -15.94 1.41
CA LEU A 184 25.86 -16.32 0.51
C LEU A 184 24.66 -15.38 0.64
N GLY A 185 24.77 -14.27 1.37
CA GLY A 185 23.72 -13.26 1.46
C GLY A 185 22.60 -13.60 2.46
N TRP A 186 22.75 -14.65 3.26
CA TRP A 186 21.74 -15.07 4.24
C TRP A 186 21.90 -14.30 5.56
N THR A 187 20.79 -13.83 6.13
CA THR A 187 20.73 -13.23 7.48
C THR A 187 20.52 -14.29 8.56
N SER A 188 20.61 -13.91 9.84
CA SER A 188 20.30 -14.82 10.96
C SER A 188 18.84 -15.33 10.90
N LEU A 189 17.91 -14.53 10.38
CA LEU A 189 16.51 -14.96 10.23
C LEU A 189 16.35 -16.03 9.15
N HIS A 190 17.10 -15.95 8.05
CA HIS A 190 17.18 -17.03 7.07
C HIS A 190 17.75 -18.31 7.68
N GLN A 191 18.79 -18.20 8.51
CA GLN A 191 19.39 -19.35 9.19
C GLN A 191 18.40 -20.03 10.14
N ALA A 192 17.65 -19.26 10.94
CA ALA A 192 16.60 -19.80 11.79
C ALA A 192 15.49 -20.52 10.99
N ALA A 193 15.10 -19.95 9.84
CA ALA A 193 14.13 -20.56 8.94
C ALA A 193 14.63 -21.86 8.28
N LEU A 194 15.92 -21.92 7.93
CA LEU A 194 16.58 -23.12 7.40
C LEU A 194 16.72 -24.22 8.48
N GLY A 195 17.02 -23.85 9.72
CA GLY A 195 17.16 -24.76 10.86
C GLY A 195 15.86 -25.24 11.50
N ASN A 196 14.71 -24.86 10.94
CA ASN A 196 13.37 -25.05 11.53
C ASN A 196 13.24 -24.57 12.99
N CYS A 197 13.68 -23.34 13.28
CA CYS A 197 13.74 -22.81 14.65
C CYS A 197 12.70 -21.70 14.89
N PRO A 198 11.41 -22.03 15.14
CA PRO A 198 10.33 -21.03 15.27
C PRO A 198 10.50 -20.09 16.47
N THR A 199 11.07 -20.56 17.57
CA THR A 199 11.35 -19.75 18.77
C THR A 199 12.47 -18.73 18.52
N ILE A 200 13.48 -19.11 17.72
CA ILE A 200 14.52 -18.18 17.27
C ILE A 200 13.96 -17.12 16.33
N ILE A 201 13.06 -17.51 15.40
CA ILE A 201 12.36 -16.55 14.53
C ILE A 201 11.65 -15.50 15.38
N GLU A 202 10.91 -15.90 16.40
CA GLU A 202 10.28 -14.99 17.35
C GLU A 202 11.30 -14.06 18.01
N LEU A 203 12.40 -14.58 18.56
CA LEU A 203 13.43 -13.77 19.23
C LEU A 203 14.08 -12.76 18.27
N LEU A 204 14.39 -13.18 17.05
CA LEU A 204 15.01 -12.32 16.05
C LEU A 204 14.06 -11.20 15.60
N VAL A 205 12.76 -11.47 15.45
CA VAL A 205 11.78 -10.44 15.09
C VAL A 205 11.49 -9.50 16.26
N THR A 206 11.20 -10.05 17.45
CA THR A 206 10.74 -9.27 18.61
C THR A 206 11.85 -8.51 19.32
N ARG A 207 13.04 -9.11 19.45
CA ARG A 207 14.20 -8.50 20.14
C ARG A 207 15.25 -8.01 19.16
N GLY A 208 15.53 -8.82 18.13
CA GLY A 208 16.54 -8.51 17.12
C GLY A 208 16.06 -7.53 16.03
N GLN A 209 14.77 -7.13 16.04
CA GLN A 209 14.15 -6.25 15.04
C GLN A 209 14.43 -6.69 13.60
N ALA A 210 14.50 -8.01 13.38
CA ALA A 210 14.74 -8.58 12.08
C ALA A 210 13.55 -8.30 11.15
N ASP A 211 13.85 -7.91 9.91
CA ASP A 211 12.85 -7.75 8.87
C ASP A 211 12.40 -9.14 8.37
N VAL A 212 11.13 -9.46 8.58
CA VAL A 212 10.50 -10.74 8.18
C VAL A 212 10.41 -10.94 6.67
N ASP A 213 10.56 -9.87 5.88
CA ASP A 213 10.64 -9.92 4.42
C ASP A 213 12.04 -9.56 3.89
N CYS A 214 13.08 -9.68 4.73
CA CYS A 214 14.45 -9.42 4.29
C CYS A 214 14.82 -10.30 3.09
N ARG A 215 15.37 -9.69 2.03
CA ARG A 215 15.68 -10.41 0.79
C ARG A 215 17.16 -10.71 0.67
N ASN A 216 17.47 -11.98 0.40
CA ASN A 216 18.80 -12.38 -0.01
C ASN A 216 19.17 -11.64 -1.30
N PRO A 217 20.33 -10.98 -1.36
CA PRO A 217 20.69 -10.12 -2.48
C PRO A 217 21.08 -10.85 -3.77
N PHE A 218 21.29 -12.17 -3.71
CA PHE A 218 21.73 -12.96 -4.86
C PHE A 218 20.60 -13.75 -5.52
N ASN A 219 19.55 -14.12 -4.78
CA ASN A 219 18.44 -14.91 -5.30
C ASN A 219 17.05 -14.37 -4.91
N PHE A 220 16.99 -13.27 -4.15
CA PHE A 220 15.78 -12.63 -3.65
C PHE A 220 14.91 -13.50 -2.74
N TYR A 221 15.46 -14.59 -2.20
CA TYR A 221 14.76 -15.41 -1.23
C TYR A 221 14.53 -14.60 0.05
N ALA A 222 13.28 -14.58 0.50
CA ALA A 222 12.88 -14.23 1.86
C ALA A 222 12.99 -15.45 2.80
N PRO A 223 13.03 -15.28 4.13
CA PRO A 223 13.13 -16.39 5.08
C PRO A 223 12.04 -17.47 4.90
N ILE A 224 10.83 -17.09 4.52
CA ILE A 224 9.72 -18.03 4.30
C ILE A 224 9.94 -18.93 3.07
N HIS A 225 10.68 -18.47 2.05
CA HIS A 225 11.09 -19.30 0.92
C HIS A 225 12.03 -20.42 1.38
N CYS A 226 13.00 -20.10 2.24
CA CYS A 226 13.92 -21.09 2.82
C CYS A 226 13.16 -22.13 3.64
N ALA A 227 12.28 -21.70 4.54
CA ALA A 227 11.48 -22.61 5.35
C ALA A 227 10.60 -23.53 4.48
N ALA A 228 9.95 -22.96 3.45
CA ALA A 228 9.09 -23.73 2.56
C ALA A 228 9.88 -24.75 1.72
N ALA A 229 11.02 -24.36 1.13
CA ALA A 229 11.88 -25.23 0.35
C ALA A 229 12.48 -26.38 1.17
N CYS A 230 12.72 -26.17 2.47
CA CYS A 230 13.26 -27.18 3.39
C CYS A 230 12.19 -28.03 4.10
N ASN A 231 10.89 -27.87 3.78
CA ASN A 231 9.78 -28.55 4.46
C ASN A 231 9.63 -28.21 5.96
N ASN A 232 10.07 -27.00 6.37
CA ASN A 232 10.08 -26.53 7.75
C ASN A 232 8.76 -25.82 8.11
N ILE A 233 7.70 -26.59 8.34
CA ILE A 233 6.33 -26.05 8.56
C ILE A 233 6.26 -25.10 9.75
N GLU A 234 6.90 -25.44 10.87
CA GLU A 234 6.83 -24.63 12.08
C GLU A 234 7.43 -23.24 11.87
N SER A 235 8.53 -23.17 11.12
CA SER A 235 9.13 -21.90 10.71
C SER A 235 8.26 -21.12 9.72
N VAL A 236 7.63 -21.79 8.76
CA VAL A 236 6.64 -21.15 7.86
C VAL A 236 5.53 -20.52 8.69
N MET A 237 4.93 -21.27 9.62
CA MET A 237 3.83 -20.78 10.44
C MET A 237 4.26 -19.66 11.39
N SER A 238 5.46 -19.76 11.99
CA SER A 238 6.02 -18.71 12.85
C SER A 238 6.25 -17.41 12.06
N LEU A 239 6.85 -17.47 10.87
CA LEU A 239 7.05 -16.30 10.02
C LEU A 239 5.72 -15.62 9.64
N LEU A 240 4.71 -16.40 9.26
CA LEU A 240 3.38 -15.88 8.94
C LEU A 240 2.69 -15.23 10.15
N ASN A 241 2.92 -15.76 11.35
CA ASN A 241 2.42 -15.17 12.60
C ASN A 241 3.01 -13.78 12.86
N TYR A 242 4.22 -13.51 12.39
CA TYR A 242 4.90 -12.22 12.48
C TYR A 242 4.74 -11.34 11.22
N GLU A 243 3.61 -11.46 10.53
CA GLU A 243 3.28 -10.68 9.31
C GLU A 243 4.23 -10.87 8.13
N SER A 244 5.01 -11.96 8.07
CA SER A 244 5.72 -12.31 6.83
C SER A 244 4.69 -12.48 5.69
N PRO A 245 4.94 -11.92 4.49
CA PRO A 245 4.03 -12.10 3.39
C PRO A 245 3.85 -13.59 3.07
N LEU A 246 2.62 -13.99 2.72
CA LEU A 246 2.34 -15.40 2.39
C LEU A 246 2.92 -15.82 1.03
N ARG A 247 2.92 -14.88 0.08
CA ARG A 247 3.32 -15.12 -1.32
C ARG A 247 4.40 -14.14 -1.83
N PRO A 248 5.50 -13.94 -1.10
CA PRO A 248 6.64 -13.20 -1.62
C PRO A 248 7.17 -13.92 -2.85
N LEU A 249 7.83 -13.17 -3.73
CA LEU A 249 8.39 -13.71 -4.97
C LEU A 249 9.90 -13.72 -4.93
N THR A 250 10.47 -14.77 -5.49
CA THR A 250 11.87 -14.76 -5.92
C THR A 250 12.04 -13.94 -7.20
N GLU A 251 13.28 -13.73 -7.63
CA GLU A 251 13.58 -13.13 -8.94
C GLU A 251 13.00 -13.95 -10.11
N ALA A 252 12.87 -15.27 -9.92
CA ALA A 252 12.26 -16.19 -10.88
C ALA A 252 10.72 -16.22 -10.79
N LEU A 253 10.10 -15.31 -10.03
CA LEU A 253 8.64 -15.24 -9.81
C LEU A 253 8.05 -16.53 -9.21
N GLU A 254 8.81 -17.19 -8.34
CA GLU A 254 8.40 -18.37 -7.57
C GLU A 254 7.95 -17.95 -6.17
N THR A 255 6.82 -18.49 -5.70
CA THR A 255 6.32 -18.33 -4.32
C THR A 255 6.93 -19.34 -3.37
N PRO A 256 6.74 -19.20 -2.04
CA PRO A 256 7.08 -20.26 -1.10
C PRO A 256 6.41 -21.60 -1.43
N TYR A 257 5.17 -21.59 -1.93
CA TYR A 257 4.47 -22.81 -2.38
C TYR A 257 5.18 -23.44 -3.59
N ASP A 258 5.53 -22.64 -4.59
CA ASP A 258 6.21 -23.14 -5.80
C ASP A 258 7.56 -23.78 -5.44
N LEU A 259 8.33 -23.15 -4.54
CA LEU A 259 9.57 -23.72 -4.04
C LEU A 259 9.33 -24.99 -3.22
N ALA A 260 8.29 -25.05 -2.39
CA ALA A 260 7.96 -26.27 -1.66
C ALA A 260 7.64 -27.42 -2.62
N VAL A 261 6.89 -27.18 -3.70
CA VAL A 261 6.61 -28.18 -4.74
C VAL A 261 7.90 -28.59 -5.47
N LYS A 262 8.70 -27.62 -5.92
CA LYS A 262 9.96 -27.84 -6.65
C LYS A 262 10.96 -28.69 -5.86
N HIS A 263 11.05 -28.45 -4.55
CA HIS A 263 11.95 -29.18 -3.65
C HIS A 263 11.30 -30.42 -3.01
N GLN A 264 10.09 -30.80 -3.42
CA GLN A 264 9.34 -31.96 -2.90
C GLN A 264 9.04 -31.88 -1.38
N ALA A 265 8.96 -30.66 -0.84
CA ALA A 265 8.54 -30.36 0.52
C ALA A 265 7.00 -30.47 0.65
N ARG A 266 6.51 -31.71 0.64
CA ARG A 266 5.08 -32.05 0.54
C ARG A 266 4.22 -31.41 1.63
N GLU A 267 4.69 -31.45 2.88
CA GLU A 267 3.88 -31.00 4.01
C GLU A 267 3.76 -29.46 4.01
N CYS A 268 4.86 -28.75 3.73
CA CYS A 268 4.81 -27.31 3.51
C CYS A 268 3.92 -26.94 2.31
N ALA A 269 4.01 -27.66 1.19
CA ALA A 269 3.18 -27.39 0.02
C ALA A 269 1.69 -27.56 0.34
N VAL A 270 1.30 -28.65 1.01
CA VAL A 270 -0.08 -28.87 1.47
C VAL A 270 -0.50 -27.74 2.40
N LYS A 271 0.31 -27.43 3.42
CA LYS A 271 -0.03 -26.41 4.40
C LYS A 271 -0.21 -25.04 3.76
N LEU A 272 0.71 -24.63 2.89
CA LEU A 272 0.64 -23.36 2.16
C LEU A 272 -0.58 -23.29 1.24
N SER A 273 -1.01 -24.41 0.65
CA SER A 273 -2.23 -24.47 -0.19
C SER A 273 -3.53 -24.34 0.62
N GLU A 274 -3.53 -24.76 1.88
CA GLU A 274 -4.71 -24.67 2.77
C GLU A 274 -4.88 -23.28 3.38
N LEU A 275 -3.81 -22.48 3.43
CA LEU A 275 -3.84 -21.15 4.04
C LEU A 275 -4.72 -20.20 3.22
N ARG A 276 -5.83 -19.80 3.82
CA ARG A 276 -6.73 -18.80 3.24
C ARG A 276 -6.18 -17.41 3.50
N VAL A 277 -6.14 -16.59 2.45
CA VAL A 277 -5.82 -15.18 2.57
C VAL A 277 -7.01 -14.45 3.19
N LYS A 278 -6.73 -13.56 4.14
CA LYS A 278 -7.75 -12.73 4.79
C LYS A 278 -8.48 -11.92 3.73
N PRO A 279 -9.81 -11.79 3.76
CA PRO A 279 -10.53 -11.00 2.76
C PRO A 279 -9.99 -9.57 2.68
N ALA A 280 -9.90 -9.04 1.45
CA ALA A 280 -9.55 -7.65 1.23
C ALA A 280 -10.53 -6.71 1.94
N LEU A 281 -10.00 -5.62 2.49
CA LEU A 281 -10.73 -4.54 3.14
C LEU A 281 -11.42 -3.66 2.10
N SER A 282 -10.77 -3.47 0.94
CA SER A 282 -11.33 -2.67 -0.15
C SER A 282 -12.19 -3.50 -1.10
N ASN A 283 -13.06 -2.80 -1.81
CA ASN A 283 -13.87 -3.37 -2.87
C ASN A 283 -13.76 -2.49 -4.12
N ARG A 284 -14.14 -3.05 -5.28
CA ARG A 284 -14.03 -2.33 -6.55
C ARG A 284 -14.85 -1.04 -6.60
N SER A 285 -15.99 -0.95 -5.91
CA SER A 285 -16.81 0.27 -5.96
C SER A 285 -16.13 1.46 -5.28
N MET A 286 -15.14 1.25 -4.42
CA MET A 286 -14.36 2.33 -3.82
C MET A 286 -13.44 3.05 -4.80
N TYR A 287 -12.93 2.38 -5.84
CA TYR A 287 -11.81 2.93 -6.63
C TYR A 287 -11.73 2.49 -8.10
N TYR A 288 -12.54 1.53 -8.58
CA TYR A 288 -12.35 0.90 -9.89
C TYR A 288 -13.22 1.56 -10.97
N HIS A 289 -12.60 2.19 -11.97
CA HIS A 289 -13.27 2.96 -13.02
C HIS A 289 -13.37 2.22 -14.36
N GLY A 290 -13.07 0.92 -14.38
CA GLY A 290 -13.06 0.14 -15.63
C GLY A 290 -11.99 0.60 -16.60
N SER A 291 -12.30 0.57 -17.90
CA SER A 291 -11.38 1.00 -18.96
C SER A 291 -11.54 2.51 -19.23
N LEU A 292 -10.49 3.29 -18.95
CA LEU A 292 -10.48 4.74 -19.16
C LEU A 292 -9.54 5.14 -20.31
N THR A 293 -10.06 5.98 -21.22
CA THR A 293 -9.25 6.62 -22.26
C THR A 293 -8.38 7.74 -21.70
N TYR A 294 -7.32 8.11 -22.43
CA TYR A 294 -6.47 9.24 -22.07
C TYR A 294 -7.26 10.55 -21.85
N LYS A 295 -8.27 10.81 -22.69
CA LYS A 295 -9.15 12.00 -22.55
C LYS A 295 -9.94 11.98 -21.24
N GLN A 296 -10.47 10.82 -20.84
CA GLN A 296 -11.20 10.68 -19.57
C GLN A 296 -10.27 10.85 -18.37
N MET A 297 -9.07 10.26 -18.42
CA MET A 297 -8.07 10.44 -17.37
C MET A 297 -7.65 11.91 -17.21
N GLN A 298 -7.45 12.63 -18.31
CA GLN A 298 -7.10 14.05 -18.25
C GLN A 298 -8.25 14.90 -17.70
N ALA A 299 -9.51 14.52 -17.96
CA ALA A 299 -10.66 15.18 -17.35
C ALA A 299 -10.70 15.00 -15.83
N ILE A 300 -10.39 13.78 -15.34
CA ILE A 300 -10.25 13.50 -13.90
C ILE A 300 -9.14 14.36 -13.30
N LEU A 301 -7.95 14.36 -13.91
CA LEU A 301 -6.80 15.15 -13.43
C LEU A 301 -7.13 16.64 -13.38
N ASN A 302 -7.71 17.21 -14.43
CA ASN A 302 -8.03 18.64 -14.48
C ASN A 302 -8.99 19.07 -13.36
N TYR A 303 -9.89 18.18 -12.94
CA TYR A 303 -10.84 18.43 -11.86
C TYR A 303 -10.18 18.30 -10.48
N PHE A 304 -9.43 17.22 -10.26
CA PHE A 304 -8.81 16.91 -8.97
C PHE A 304 -7.37 17.47 -8.83
N LYS A 305 -6.91 18.33 -9.74
CA LYS A 305 -5.54 18.86 -9.78
C LYS A 305 -5.04 19.55 -8.51
N LYS A 306 -5.94 19.99 -7.63
CA LYS A 306 -5.62 20.63 -6.34
C LYS A 306 -5.72 19.67 -5.15
N SER A 307 -6.05 18.41 -5.40
CA SER A 307 -6.33 17.40 -4.40
C SER A 307 -5.33 16.26 -4.56
N ASP A 308 -4.13 16.46 -4.01
CA ASP A 308 -3.08 15.44 -4.02
C ASP A 308 -3.51 14.21 -3.20
N GLY A 309 -3.03 13.04 -3.63
CA GLY A 309 -3.26 11.77 -2.93
C GLY A 309 -4.46 10.98 -3.44
N TYR A 310 -5.34 11.57 -4.26
CA TYR A 310 -6.45 10.81 -4.85
C TYR A 310 -5.94 9.81 -5.89
N PHE A 311 -6.43 8.58 -5.83
CA PHE A 311 -6.10 7.54 -6.81
C PHE A 311 -7.33 6.79 -7.29
N PHE A 312 -7.24 6.21 -8.49
CA PHE A 312 -8.23 5.30 -9.03
C PHE A 312 -7.54 4.14 -9.75
N VAL A 313 -8.23 3.01 -9.85
CA VAL A 313 -7.76 1.84 -10.59
C VAL A 313 -8.51 1.74 -11.91
N ARG A 314 -7.77 1.45 -12.96
CA ARG A 314 -8.29 1.25 -14.32
C ARG A 314 -7.73 -0.03 -14.91
N GLN A 315 -8.50 -0.61 -15.82
CA GLN A 315 -8.01 -1.66 -16.70
C GLN A 315 -7.15 -1.05 -17.80
N SER A 316 -6.08 -1.75 -18.19
CA SER A 316 -5.21 -1.35 -19.28
C SER A 316 -5.93 -1.54 -20.62
N LEU A 317 -5.81 -0.55 -21.51
CA LEU A 317 -6.37 -0.62 -22.87
C LEU A 317 -5.47 -1.41 -23.83
N THR A 318 -4.18 -1.55 -23.51
CA THR A 318 -3.16 -2.16 -24.39
C THR A 318 -2.80 -3.57 -23.99
N ALA A 319 -3.05 -3.96 -22.74
CA ALA A 319 -2.82 -5.30 -22.21
C ALA A 319 -4.09 -5.72 -21.48
N GLN A 320 -4.88 -6.60 -22.11
CA GLN A 320 -6.29 -6.81 -21.80
C GLN A 320 -6.57 -7.32 -20.37
N ASP A 321 -5.55 -7.86 -19.69
CA ASP A 321 -5.63 -8.41 -18.33
C ASP A 321 -4.90 -7.58 -17.26
N ASP A 322 -4.14 -6.56 -17.66
CA ASP A 322 -3.39 -5.73 -16.72
C ASP A 322 -4.22 -4.56 -16.19
N TYR A 323 -3.88 -4.12 -14.99
CA TYR A 323 -4.50 -2.97 -14.33
C TYR A 323 -3.45 -1.88 -14.07
N ALA A 324 -3.90 -0.69 -13.75
CA ALA A 324 -3.03 0.38 -13.27
C ALA A 324 -3.70 1.20 -12.17
N ILE A 325 -2.96 1.45 -11.10
CA ILE A 325 -3.28 2.49 -10.12
C ILE A 325 -2.82 3.82 -10.72
N SER A 326 -3.74 4.76 -10.86
CA SER A 326 -3.46 6.12 -11.33
C SER A 326 -3.62 7.09 -10.16
N LEU A 327 -2.50 7.61 -9.67
CA LEU A 327 -2.39 8.53 -8.54
C LEU A 327 -2.25 9.97 -9.03
N ILE A 328 -3.04 10.87 -8.46
CA ILE A 328 -2.95 12.31 -8.69
C ILE A 328 -1.96 12.90 -7.69
N TRP A 329 -0.87 13.46 -8.20
CA TRP A 329 0.19 14.03 -7.39
C TRP A 329 0.83 15.23 -8.09
N LYS A 330 0.90 16.38 -7.40
CA LYS A 330 1.52 17.61 -7.91
C LYS A 330 1.02 17.99 -9.30
N ASN A 331 -0.29 17.92 -9.52
CA ASN A 331 -0.94 18.21 -10.82
C ASN A 331 -0.47 17.29 -11.98
N THR A 332 -0.05 16.07 -11.66
CA THR A 332 0.30 15.02 -12.63
C THR A 332 -0.37 13.70 -12.28
N LEU A 333 -0.49 12.80 -13.26
CA LEU A 333 -0.90 11.41 -13.02
C LEU A 333 0.34 10.51 -13.01
N VAL A 334 0.55 9.84 -11.88
CA VAL A 334 1.54 8.78 -11.73
C VAL A 334 0.82 7.45 -11.89
N HIS A 335 1.36 6.56 -12.73
CA HIS A 335 0.76 5.27 -13.02
C HIS A 335 1.63 4.13 -12.48
N LEU A 336 1.07 3.29 -11.62
CA LEU A 336 1.68 2.05 -11.14
C LEU A 336 0.97 0.89 -11.83
N LYS A 337 1.71 0.07 -12.58
CA LYS A 337 1.14 -1.09 -13.28
C LYS A 337 0.96 -2.25 -12.33
N ILE A 338 -0.14 -2.97 -12.51
CA ILE A 338 -0.46 -4.21 -11.84
C ILE A 338 -0.60 -5.26 -12.93
N HIS A 339 0.26 -6.26 -12.88
CA HIS A 339 0.24 -7.40 -13.78
C HIS A 339 -0.64 -8.50 -13.23
N ARG A 340 -1.41 -9.12 -14.11
CA ARG A 340 -2.19 -10.31 -13.79
C ARG A 340 -1.51 -11.53 -14.43
N LYS A 341 -1.00 -12.45 -13.60
CA LYS A 341 -0.36 -13.69 -14.08
C LYS A 341 -1.40 -14.74 -14.47
N ASP A 342 -2.45 -14.85 -13.67
CA ASP A 342 -3.56 -15.80 -13.86
C ASP A 342 -4.85 -15.25 -13.23
N ASN A 343 -5.88 -16.09 -13.09
CA ASN A 343 -7.16 -15.63 -12.56
C ASN A 343 -7.12 -15.09 -11.12
N HIS A 344 -6.11 -15.46 -10.35
CA HIS A 344 -6.02 -15.25 -8.90
C HIS A 344 -4.65 -14.72 -8.43
N SER A 345 -3.81 -14.23 -9.35
CA SER A 345 -2.45 -13.78 -9.01
C SER A 345 -2.13 -12.43 -9.66
N TYR A 346 -1.86 -11.44 -8.83
CA TYR A 346 -1.54 -10.05 -9.21
C TYR A 346 -0.22 -9.61 -8.59
N TYR A 347 0.56 -8.76 -9.27
CA TYR A 347 1.82 -8.20 -8.73
C TYR A 347 2.12 -6.83 -9.36
N PHE A 348 3.00 -6.05 -8.73
CA PHE A 348 3.49 -4.78 -9.29
C PHE A 348 4.84 -4.98 -9.96
N ASP A 349 5.17 -4.17 -10.97
CA ASP A 349 6.47 -4.19 -11.68
C ASP A 349 7.67 -4.18 -10.70
N ASP A 350 7.60 -3.31 -9.69
CA ASP A 350 8.71 -3.05 -8.77
C ASP A 350 8.57 -3.79 -7.42
N GLN A 351 7.59 -4.70 -7.29
CA GLN A 351 7.37 -5.46 -6.05
C GLN A 351 7.36 -6.97 -6.30
N LEU A 352 8.29 -7.64 -5.65
CA LEU A 352 8.39 -9.11 -5.65
C LEU A 352 7.43 -9.73 -4.63
N GLN A 353 6.13 -9.52 -4.86
CA GLN A 353 5.02 -10.04 -4.05
C GLN A 353 3.80 -10.35 -4.94
N PHE A 354 3.21 -11.55 -4.78
CA PHE A 354 1.88 -11.84 -5.35
C PHE A 354 0.75 -11.50 -4.37
N TYR A 355 -0.37 -11.08 -4.95
CA TYR A 355 -1.64 -10.81 -4.30
C TYR A 355 -2.75 -11.68 -4.92
N ASP A 356 -3.63 -12.21 -4.07
CA ASP A 356 -4.72 -13.12 -4.47
C ASP A 356 -5.82 -12.46 -5.29
N SER A 357 -5.94 -11.14 -5.17
CA SER A 357 -6.91 -10.36 -5.93
C SER A 357 -6.43 -8.93 -6.14
N LEU A 358 -7.08 -8.22 -7.05
CA LEU A 358 -6.83 -6.79 -7.28
C LEU A 358 -7.04 -5.98 -5.99
N GLU A 359 -8.04 -6.35 -5.20
CA GLU A 359 -8.38 -5.70 -3.94
C GLU A 359 -7.26 -5.86 -2.90
N HIS A 360 -6.62 -7.04 -2.81
CA HIS A 360 -5.45 -7.23 -1.94
C HIS A 360 -4.25 -6.38 -2.39
N ALA A 361 -4.02 -6.26 -3.70
CA ALA A 361 -2.96 -5.42 -4.23
C ALA A 361 -3.21 -3.93 -3.90
N VAL A 362 -4.46 -3.47 -4.01
CA VAL A 362 -4.85 -2.09 -3.69
C VAL A 362 -4.80 -1.84 -2.18
N ASP A 363 -5.21 -2.78 -1.34
CA ASP A 363 -5.06 -2.67 0.12
C ASP A 363 -3.60 -2.55 0.53
N SER A 364 -2.70 -3.33 -0.11
CA SER A 364 -1.27 -3.23 0.11
C SER A 364 -0.74 -1.85 -0.27
N PHE A 365 -1.12 -1.34 -1.44
CA PHE A 365 -0.79 0.02 -1.87
C PHE A 365 -1.27 1.08 -0.85
N MET A 366 -2.52 0.98 -0.39
CA MET A 366 -3.06 1.90 0.62
C MET A 366 -2.37 1.77 1.99
N LYS A 367 -1.95 0.56 2.38
CA LYS A 367 -1.18 0.32 3.62
C LYS A 367 0.20 0.99 3.53
N THR A 368 0.89 0.88 2.39
CA THR A 368 2.22 1.47 2.17
C THR A 368 2.18 3.00 2.22
N PHE A 369 1.17 3.62 1.61
CA PHE A 369 1.02 5.08 1.55
C PHE A 369 -0.05 5.62 2.51
N ARG A 370 -0.18 4.98 3.68
CA ARG A 370 -1.21 5.31 4.68
C ARG A 370 -1.19 6.82 4.98
N HIS A 371 -2.38 7.42 5.06
CA HIS A 371 -2.61 8.86 5.27
C HIS A 371 -2.23 9.80 4.12
N VAL A 372 -1.54 9.31 3.08
CA VAL A 372 -1.20 10.10 1.89
C VAL A 372 -2.23 9.88 0.80
N VAL A 373 -2.67 8.63 0.59
CA VAL A 373 -3.55 8.27 -0.52
C VAL A 373 -5.01 8.11 -0.12
N LYS A 374 -5.92 8.42 -1.05
CA LYS A 374 -7.38 8.29 -0.89
C LYS A 374 -7.99 7.70 -2.16
N PRO A 375 -8.84 6.66 -2.06
CA PRO A 375 -9.52 6.12 -3.23
C PRO A 375 -10.54 7.12 -3.77
N LEU A 376 -10.61 7.25 -5.10
CA LEU A 376 -11.61 8.03 -5.82
C LEU A 376 -12.67 7.08 -6.36
N SER A 377 -13.91 7.20 -5.89
CA SER A 377 -14.98 6.31 -6.35
C SER A 377 -15.46 6.69 -7.77
N PRO A 378 -16.00 5.74 -8.56
CA PRO A 378 -16.60 6.04 -9.86
C PRO A 378 -17.78 7.02 -9.75
N GLU A 379 -18.52 6.98 -8.65
CA GLU A 379 -19.65 7.88 -8.38
C GLU A 379 -19.18 9.32 -8.16
N GLU A 380 -18.07 9.54 -7.44
CA GLU A 380 -17.48 10.88 -7.25
C GLU A 380 -17.01 11.50 -8.58
N HIS A 381 -16.60 10.67 -9.54
CA HIS A 381 -16.28 11.10 -10.90
C HIS A 381 -17.53 11.44 -11.73
N LEU A 382 -18.62 10.67 -11.57
CA LEU A 382 -19.90 10.85 -12.28
C LEU A 382 -20.80 11.94 -11.68
N LEU A 383 -20.63 12.29 -10.40
CA LEU A 383 -21.45 13.26 -9.68
C LEU A 383 -21.21 14.71 -10.15
N ASN A 384 -20.08 15.04 -10.77
CA ASN A 384 -19.66 16.43 -10.94
C ASN A 384 -19.76 17.11 -12.32
N PRO A 385 -20.11 16.46 -13.45
CA PRO A 385 -20.60 17.21 -14.62
C PRO A 385 -21.95 17.88 -14.34
N LEU A 386 -22.68 17.40 -13.33
CA LEU A 386 -24.03 17.82 -13.01
C LEU A 386 -24.09 18.98 -11.98
N VAL A 387 -23.14 19.07 -11.04
CA VAL A 387 -23.16 20.04 -9.91
C VAL A 387 -23.03 21.52 -10.34
N ASN A 388 -22.70 21.81 -11.61
CA ASN A 388 -22.63 23.19 -12.11
C ASN A 388 -23.93 23.74 -12.75
N LYS A 389 -25.06 23.01 -12.70
CA LYS A 389 -26.38 23.60 -13.02
C LYS A 389 -27.15 23.92 -11.74
N LYS A 390 -27.37 25.21 -11.49
CA LYS A 390 -28.16 25.68 -10.32
C LYS A 390 -29.57 25.06 -10.35
N VAL A 391 -30.03 24.58 -9.18
CA VAL A 391 -31.45 24.28 -8.95
C VAL A 391 -32.26 25.56 -9.18
N VAL A 392 -33.40 25.47 -9.87
CA VAL A 392 -34.26 26.64 -10.10
C VAL A 392 -34.86 27.02 -8.75
N VAL A 393 -34.43 28.18 -8.23
CA VAL A 393 -34.99 28.77 -7.02
C VAL A 393 -36.22 29.56 -7.43
N ILE A 394 -37.37 29.15 -6.92
CA ILE A 394 -38.66 29.79 -7.18
C ILE A 394 -38.88 30.82 -6.07
N GLN A 395 -39.24 32.04 -6.47
CA GLN A 395 -39.65 33.07 -5.51
C GLN A 395 -41.04 32.72 -4.98
N LEU A 396 -41.26 32.90 -3.67
CA LEU A 396 -42.51 32.47 -3.04
C LEU A 396 -43.73 33.21 -3.61
N GLU A 397 -43.53 34.43 -4.09
CA GLU A 397 -44.53 35.28 -4.75
C GLU A 397 -45.00 34.69 -6.09
N GLN A 398 -44.26 33.75 -6.68
CA GLN A 398 -44.65 33.03 -7.88
C GLN A 398 -45.54 31.81 -7.57
N LEU A 399 -45.84 31.53 -6.30
CA LEU A 399 -46.63 30.39 -5.86
C LEU A 399 -47.93 30.84 -5.20
N THR A 400 -49.05 30.27 -5.63
CA THR A 400 -50.33 30.38 -4.91
C THR A 400 -50.64 29.05 -4.24
N PHE A 401 -50.80 29.06 -2.91
CA PHE A 401 -51.22 27.88 -2.15
C PHE A 401 -52.74 27.73 -2.18
N GLY A 402 -53.20 26.53 -2.49
CA GLY A 402 -54.60 26.12 -2.47
C GLY A 402 -54.90 25.20 -1.28
N ARG A 403 -55.85 24.28 -1.45
CA ARG A 403 -56.27 23.35 -0.39
C ARG A 403 -55.16 22.38 0.01
N LEU A 404 -55.23 21.91 1.25
CA LEU A 404 -54.39 20.82 1.75
C LEU A 404 -54.74 19.51 1.02
N LEU A 405 -53.73 18.85 0.43
CA LEU A 405 -53.88 17.55 -0.24
C LEU A 405 -53.52 16.37 0.67
N GLY A 406 -52.61 16.56 1.63
CA GLY A 406 -52.27 15.53 2.61
C GLY A 406 -51.04 15.89 3.46
N GLU A 407 -50.85 15.17 4.56
CA GLU A 407 -49.67 15.27 5.41
C GLU A 407 -48.95 13.92 5.49
N GLY A 408 -47.63 13.94 5.41
CA GLY A 408 -46.77 12.76 5.61
C GLY A 408 -45.57 13.07 6.51
N ASN A 409 -44.76 12.05 6.77
CA ASN A 409 -43.58 12.14 7.65
C ASN A 409 -42.60 13.25 7.24
N PHE A 410 -42.49 13.49 5.93
CA PHE A 410 -41.55 14.45 5.36
C PHE A 410 -42.13 15.86 5.20
N GLY A 411 -43.41 16.09 5.47
CA GLY A 411 -44.02 17.40 5.28
C GLY A 411 -45.48 17.39 4.89
N ILE A 412 -46.01 18.59 4.69
CA ILE A 412 -47.41 18.86 4.32
C ILE A 412 -47.46 19.17 2.82
N VAL A 413 -48.42 18.60 2.08
CA VAL A 413 -48.59 18.80 0.64
C VAL A 413 -49.86 19.61 0.39
N TYR A 414 -49.71 20.74 -0.29
CA TYR A 414 -50.78 21.60 -0.74
C TYR A 414 -50.96 21.48 -2.25
N GLU A 415 -52.19 21.65 -2.72
CA GLU A 415 -52.46 22.04 -4.09
C GLU A 415 -51.94 23.46 -4.28
N GLY A 416 -51.44 23.80 -5.46
CA GLY A 416 -51.04 25.17 -5.74
C GLY A 416 -50.92 25.47 -7.22
N THR A 417 -50.65 26.73 -7.53
CA THR A 417 -50.31 27.16 -8.88
C THR A 417 -48.98 27.88 -8.86
N TYR A 418 -48.17 27.66 -9.90
CA TYR A 418 -46.92 28.34 -10.12
C TYR A 418 -47.02 29.25 -11.36
N GLN A 419 -46.64 30.51 -11.22
CA GLN A 419 -46.60 31.47 -12.30
C GLN A 419 -45.19 31.55 -12.90
N GLU A 420 -45.04 31.06 -14.15
CA GLU A 420 -43.79 31.18 -14.90
C GLU A 420 -43.47 32.64 -15.27
N HIS A 421 -42.19 32.94 -15.54
CA HIS A 421 -41.71 34.27 -15.96
C HIS A 421 -42.38 34.83 -17.23
N HIS A 422 -43.01 33.97 -18.05
CA HIS A 422 -43.76 34.37 -19.25
C HIS A 422 -45.28 34.47 -19.02
N GLY A 423 -45.74 34.46 -17.76
CA GLY A 423 -47.16 34.63 -17.41
C GLY A 423 -48.02 33.37 -17.49
N LYS A 424 -47.43 32.22 -17.86
CA LYS A 424 -48.11 30.93 -17.87
C LYS A 424 -48.32 30.42 -16.44
N ILE A 425 -49.56 30.08 -16.09
CA ILE A 425 -49.92 29.49 -14.79
C ILE A 425 -49.93 27.97 -14.92
N VAL A 426 -49.17 27.30 -14.07
CA VAL A 426 -49.03 25.84 -14.07
C VAL A 426 -49.58 25.28 -12.76
N PRO A 427 -50.48 24.28 -12.78
CA PRO A 427 -50.91 23.61 -11.56
C PRO A 427 -49.77 22.74 -11.00
N VAL A 428 -49.51 22.88 -9.69
CA VAL A 428 -48.40 22.24 -8.98
C VAL A 428 -48.87 21.62 -7.66
N ALA A 429 -48.09 20.68 -7.14
CA ALA A 429 -48.20 20.24 -5.76
C ALA A 429 -47.02 20.82 -4.97
N ILE A 430 -47.32 21.52 -3.87
CA ILE A 430 -46.32 22.19 -3.05
C ILE A 430 -46.14 21.39 -1.76
N LYS A 431 -44.97 20.78 -1.57
CA LYS A 431 -44.64 20.04 -0.35
C LYS A 431 -43.80 20.92 0.56
N THR A 432 -44.38 21.39 1.66
CA THR A 432 -43.66 22.13 2.71
C THR A 432 -43.01 21.12 3.65
N LEU A 433 -41.70 21.23 3.86
CA LEU A 433 -40.95 20.32 4.73
C LEU A 433 -41.05 20.80 6.19
N LYS A 434 -41.00 19.85 7.13
CA LYS A 434 -40.91 20.15 8.58
C LYS A 434 -39.52 20.76 8.88
N ASP A 435 -39.37 21.46 10.01
CA ASP A 435 -38.12 22.18 10.33
C ASP A 435 -36.89 21.24 10.23
N MET A 436 -36.02 21.53 9.26
CA MET A 436 -34.80 20.74 8.99
C MET A 436 -33.57 21.50 9.49
N ASP A 437 -32.57 20.78 10.00
CA ASP A 437 -31.27 21.38 10.28
C ASP A 437 -30.52 21.77 8.97
N VAL A 438 -29.49 22.60 9.12
CA VAL A 438 -28.72 23.15 7.98
C VAL A 438 -28.00 22.06 7.17
N LYS A 439 -27.58 20.97 7.81
CA LYS A 439 -26.83 19.89 7.16
C LYS A 439 -27.77 19.02 6.32
N ALA A 440 -28.93 18.69 6.86
CA ALA A 440 -30.01 17.98 6.19
C ALA A 440 -30.57 18.80 5.01
N TYR A 441 -30.60 20.13 5.13
CA TYR A 441 -30.99 21.02 4.03
C TYR A 441 -29.99 21.01 2.86
N GLU A 442 -28.68 20.99 3.13
CA GLU A 442 -27.66 20.90 2.07
C GLU A 442 -27.62 19.52 1.40
N GLU A 443 -27.88 18.44 2.13
CA GLU A 443 -28.05 17.11 1.54
C GLU A 443 -29.33 17.01 0.69
N MET A 444 -30.43 17.58 1.17
CA MET A 444 -31.69 17.66 0.43
C MET A 444 -31.56 18.47 -0.86
N LYS A 445 -30.81 19.58 -0.88
CA LYS A 445 -30.50 20.29 -2.13
C LYS A 445 -29.80 19.41 -3.17
N LYS A 446 -28.89 18.53 -2.72
CA LYS A 446 -28.20 17.57 -3.60
C LYS A 446 -29.17 16.53 -4.15
N GLU A 447 -30.10 16.02 -3.33
CA GLU A 447 -31.11 15.06 -3.78
C GLU A 447 -32.14 15.69 -4.72
N ALA A 448 -32.65 16.88 -4.37
CA ALA A 448 -33.57 17.65 -5.20
C ALA A 448 -32.96 17.98 -6.57
N PHE A 449 -31.65 18.20 -6.62
CA PHE A 449 -30.93 18.36 -7.87
C PHE A 449 -31.01 17.09 -8.75
N VAL A 450 -30.81 15.90 -8.17
CA VAL A 450 -30.97 14.62 -8.89
C VAL A 450 -32.42 14.43 -9.36
N MET A 451 -33.40 14.75 -8.51
CA MET A 451 -34.82 14.60 -8.83
C MET A 451 -35.31 15.50 -9.97
N LYS A 452 -34.72 16.68 -10.16
CA LYS A 452 -35.10 17.61 -11.25
C LYS A 452 -34.75 17.06 -12.64
N GLU A 453 -33.64 16.34 -12.74
CA GLU A 453 -33.15 15.76 -14.00
C GLU A 453 -33.86 14.44 -14.34
N LEU A 454 -34.64 13.87 -13.41
CA LEU A 454 -35.52 12.73 -13.67
C LEU A 454 -36.75 13.17 -14.48
N THR A 455 -36.60 13.20 -15.80
CA THR A 455 -37.70 13.35 -16.75
C THR A 455 -38.22 11.98 -17.16
N HIS A 456 -39.21 11.47 -16.44
CA HIS A 456 -39.94 10.27 -16.82
C HIS A 456 -41.45 10.51 -16.72
N PRO A 457 -42.26 10.11 -17.71
CA PRO A 457 -43.72 10.30 -17.73
C PRO A 457 -44.47 9.76 -16.49
N CYS A 458 -43.91 8.75 -15.82
CA CYS A 458 -44.49 8.13 -14.62
C CYS A 458 -43.90 8.63 -13.27
N ILE A 459 -42.96 9.58 -13.29
CA ILE A 459 -42.34 10.16 -12.09
C ILE A 459 -42.86 11.58 -11.90
N VAL A 460 -43.18 11.94 -10.65
CA VAL A 460 -43.51 13.33 -10.31
C VAL A 460 -42.26 14.18 -10.48
N ARG A 461 -42.28 15.12 -11.43
CA ARG A 461 -41.12 15.95 -11.76
C ARG A 461 -40.95 17.05 -10.72
N LEU A 462 -39.77 17.14 -10.13
CA LEU A 462 -39.43 18.31 -9.32
C LEU A 462 -39.20 19.50 -10.24
N TYR A 463 -39.91 20.60 -9.96
CA TYR A 463 -39.84 21.79 -10.79
C TYR A 463 -38.90 22.85 -10.27
N GLY A 464 -38.87 23.03 -8.95
CA GLY A 464 -37.93 23.91 -8.27
C GLY A 464 -38.06 23.82 -6.76
N ILE A 465 -37.22 24.59 -6.08
CA ILE A 465 -37.27 24.72 -4.63
C ILE A 465 -37.61 26.17 -4.31
N ALA A 466 -38.54 26.41 -3.38
CA ALA A 466 -38.87 27.72 -2.88
C ALA A 466 -38.42 27.85 -1.42
N ASN A 467 -37.81 28.99 -1.08
CA ASN A 467 -37.32 29.27 0.26
C ASN A 467 -38.15 30.38 0.89
N SER A 468 -38.64 30.19 2.13
CA SER A 468 -39.30 31.24 2.90
C SER A 468 -38.58 31.43 4.24
N LYS A 469 -38.66 32.63 4.83
CA LYS A 469 -38.03 32.96 6.12
C LYS A 469 -38.51 32.11 7.30
N GLN A 470 -39.55 31.29 7.15
CA GLN A 470 -40.09 30.45 8.23
C GLN A 470 -40.26 28.96 7.89
N ARG A 471 -40.26 28.52 6.61
CA ARG A 471 -40.31 27.09 6.19
C ARG A 471 -39.71 26.84 4.80
N ASN A 472 -38.97 25.75 4.63
CA ASN A 472 -38.44 25.29 3.34
C ASN A 472 -39.51 24.52 2.54
N SER A 473 -39.71 24.83 1.26
CA SER A 473 -40.78 24.21 0.45
C SER A 473 -40.26 23.65 -0.89
N LEU A 474 -40.62 22.40 -1.19
CA LEU A 474 -40.41 21.76 -2.48
C LEU A 474 -41.60 22.02 -3.40
N VAL A 475 -41.33 22.50 -4.63
CA VAL A 475 -42.37 22.71 -5.65
C VAL A 475 -42.26 21.60 -6.69
N MET A 476 -43.26 20.72 -6.72
CA MET A 476 -43.33 19.59 -7.64
C MET A 476 -44.40 19.85 -8.69
N ILE A 477 -44.08 19.64 -9.98
CA ILE A 477 -45.10 19.66 -11.01
C ILE A 477 -45.62 18.25 -11.29
N ASN A 478 -46.93 18.09 -11.15
CA ASN A 478 -47.69 17.03 -11.80
C ASN A 478 -48.12 17.46 -13.22
N HIS A 479 -47.26 17.30 -14.23
CA HIS A 479 -47.70 17.46 -15.63
C HIS A 479 -48.43 16.19 -16.11
N GLY A 480 -49.49 16.40 -16.88
CA GLY A 480 -50.39 15.38 -17.43
C GLY A 480 -49.88 14.71 -18.71
N MET A 481 -50.01 13.37 -18.72
CA MET A 481 -50.16 12.39 -19.80
C MET A 481 -49.84 12.79 -21.25
N ALA A 482 -48.80 12.17 -21.81
CA ALA A 482 -48.84 11.40 -23.06
C ALA A 482 -47.49 10.67 -23.21
N TYR A 483 -47.49 9.47 -23.78
CA TYR A 483 -46.30 8.68 -24.16
C TYR A 483 -45.70 7.79 -23.06
N MET A 484 -46.11 6.52 -23.01
CA MET A 484 -45.24 5.33 -22.87
C MET A 484 -46.11 4.07 -22.73
N GLU A 485 -46.69 3.69 -23.86
CA GLU A 485 -47.42 2.44 -24.08
C GLU A 485 -46.48 1.21 -24.19
N GLN A 486 -45.16 1.28 -23.92
CA GLN A 486 -44.30 0.23 -24.48
C GLN A 486 -43.06 -0.27 -23.74
N LYS A 487 -42.72 0.14 -22.51
CA LYS A 487 -41.45 -0.30 -21.91
C LYS A 487 -41.55 -0.58 -20.41
N HIS A 488 -41.87 -1.84 -20.09
CA HIS A 488 -41.85 -2.43 -18.75
C HIS A 488 -40.55 -2.11 -17.97
N PHE A 489 -40.65 -1.37 -16.85
CA PHE A 489 -39.54 -1.12 -15.94
C PHE A 489 -40.01 -1.21 -14.47
N VAL A 490 -39.14 -1.72 -13.58
CA VAL A 490 -39.45 -2.06 -12.17
C VAL A 490 -38.62 -1.21 -11.21
N HIS A 491 -39.24 -0.72 -10.11
CA HIS A 491 -38.64 0.12 -9.07
C HIS A 491 -38.49 -0.63 -7.73
N ARG A 492 -37.39 -0.41 -6.98
CA ARG A 492 -36.98 -1.20 -5.79
C ARG A 492 -37.42 -0.67 -4.42
N ASP A 493 -38.01 0.52 -4.33
CA ASP A 493 -38.60 1.08 -3.10
C ASP A 493 -40.10 1.38 -3.28
N LEU A 494 -40.78 0.44 -3.95
CA LEU A 494 -42.18 0.55 -4.33
C LEU A 494 -43.08 0.10 -3.16
N ALA A 495 -43.64 1.05 -2.42
CA ALA A 495 -44.70 0.79 -1.45
C ALA A 495 -45.99 1.48 -1.89
N ALA A 496 -47.16 0.88 -1.65
CA ALA A 496 -48.46 1.41 -2.08
C ALA A 496 -48.71 2.86 -1.62
N ARG A 497 -48.17 3.27 -0.46
CA ARG A 497 -48.22 4.65 0.07
C ARG A 497 -47.49 5.69 -0.81
N ASN A 498 -46.51 5.25 -1.59
CA ASN A 498 -45.73 6.07 -2.51
C ASN A 498 -46.29 5.99 -3.93
N ILE A 499 -47.44 5.34 -4.12
CA ILE A 499 -48.13 5.17 -5.40
C ILE A 499 -49.39 6.06 -5.37
N LEU A 500 -49.30 7.24 -6.00
CA LEU A 500 -50.40 8.18 -6.13
C LEU A 500 -51.33 7.72 -7.27
N MET A 501 -52.58 7.41 -6.95
CA MET A 501 -53.58 7.07 -7.96
C MET A 501 -54.03 8.31 -8.73
N GLN A 502 -53.90 8.27 -10.05
CA GLN A 502 -54.37 9.30 -10.97
C GLN A 502 -55.77 8.99 -11.53
N SER A 503 -56.11 7.71 -11.66
CA SER A 503 -57.46 7.20 -11.95
C SER A 503 -57.58 5.75 -11.48
N GLN A 504 -58.76 5.12 -11.60
CA GLN A 504 -58.95 3.68 -11.30
C GLN A 504 -58.03 2.74 -12.09
N THR A 505 -57.34 3.25 -13.13
CA THR A 505 -56.45 2.48 -14.01
C THR A 505 -55.04 3.07 -14.13
N ARG A 506 -54.70 4.11 -13.35
CA ARG A 506 -53.41 4.81 -13.47
C ARG A 506 -52.82 5.20 -12.12
N VAL A 507 -51.53 4.97 -11.96
CA VAL A 507 -50.78 5.32 -10.75
C VAL A 507 -49.43 5.98 -11.06
N LYS A 508 -48.95 6.85 -10.16
CA LYS A 508 -47.66 7.54 -10.23
C LYS A 508 -46.82 7.24 -8.99
N ILE A 509 -45.50 7.19 -9.11
CA ILE A 509 -44.62 6.96 -7.95
C ILE A 509 -44.12 8.32 -7.41
N ALA A 510 -44.35 8.56 -6.13
CA ALA A 510 -43.90 9.73 -5.37
C ALA A 510 -42.75 9.38 -4.41
N ASP A 511 -42.09 10.41 -3.86
CA ASP A 511 -41.06 10.30 -2.81
C ASP A 511 -39.80 9.47 -3.18
N PHE A 512 -39.27 9.66 -4.39
CA PHE A 512 -37.90 9.24 -4.72
C PHE A 512 -36.88 9.99 -3.85
N GLY A 513 -35.99 9.26 -3.17
CA GLY A 513 -34.82 9.82 -2.47
C GLY A 513 -35.02 10.21 -1.01
N LEU A 514 -36.25 10.47 -0.55
CA LEU A 514 -36.51 10.98 0.80
C LEU A 514 -36.38 9.93 1.94
N SER A 515 -36.27 8.63 1.62
CA SER A 515 -36.28 7.54 2.61
C SER A 515 -34.98 7.39 3.42
N ARG A 516 -33.88 8.03 3.02
CA ARG A 516 -32.59 7.92 3.73
C ARG A 516 -32.52 8.73 5.03
N GLN A 517 -33.55 9.52 5.37
CA GLN A 517 -33.42 10.61 6.33
C GLN A 517 -33.77 10.34 7.80
N THR A 518 -34.22 9.17 8.26
CA THR A 518 -34.41 8.96 9.71
C THR A 518 -34.23 7.51 10.16
N SER A 519 -33.61 7.38 11.33
CA SER A 519 -33.40 6.18 12.15
C SER A 519 -34.62 5.27 12.29
N GLU A 520 -34.30 4.00 12.54
CA GLU A 520 -35.19 2.86 12.78
C GLU A 520 -36.40 3.15 13.68
N ASN A 521 -37.49 2.44 13.36
CA ASN A 521 -38.85 2.52 13.90
C ASN A 521 -39.70 3.64 13.31
N HIS A 522 -40.97 3.33 13.02
CA HIS A 522 -42.19 4.13 13.29
C HIS A 522 -43.35 3.60 12.42
N TYR A 523 -44.25 2.82 13.04
CA TYR A 523 -45.64 2.62 12.62
C TYR A 523 -46.47 3.78 13.17
N TYR A 524 -47.46 4.34 12.46
CA TYR A 524 -48.48 5.20 13.10
C TYR A 524 -49.86 5.23 12.43
N ILE A 525 -50.80 5.67 13.28
CA ILE A 525 -52.23 5.37 13.39
C ILE A 525 -53.10 6.42 12.67
N GLN A 526 -54.17 5.94 12.06
CA GLN A 526 -55.19 6.70 11.34
C GLN A 526 -55.94 7.71 12.23
N ARG A 527 -56.15 8.93 11.71
CA ARG A 527 -57.18 9.87 12.20
C ARG A 527 -58.09 10.23 11.02
N SER A 528 -59.29 9.65 11.00
CA SER A 528 -60.45 9.89 10.11
C SER A 528 -60.62 9.03 8.83
N ASP A 529 -61.87 8.96 8.38
CA ASP A 529 -62.53 7.81 7.78
C ASP A 529 -62.47 7.79 6.24
N THR A 530 -61.30 7.50 5.68
CA THR A 530 -61.19 7.13 4.25
C THR A 530 -60.58 5.74 4.10
N PRO A 531 -61.14 4.86 3.26
CA PRO A 531 -60.78 3.45 3.22
C PRO A 531 -59.43 3.19 2.55
N VAL A 532 -58.63 2.33 3.17
CA VAL A 532 -57.47 1.65 2.57
C VAL A 532 -57.96 0.38 1.88
N PRO A 533 -57.44 0.04 0.69
CA PRO A 533 -57.35 -1.36 0.29
C PRO A 533 -55.90 -1.79 0.06
N VAL A 534 -55.44 -2.74 0.87
CA VAL A 534 -54.38 -3.68 0.50
C VAL A 534 -54.99 -5.09 0.53
N ALA A 535 -54.64 -5.87 -0.49
CA ALA A 535 -54.88 -7.30 -0.74
C ALA A 535 -56.21 -7.67 -1.42
N TRP A 536 -56.12 -8.35 -2.58
CA TRP A 536 -56.66 -9.71 -2.78
C TRP A 536 -55.79 -10.49 -3.78
N GLN A 537 -55.54 -11.74 -3.40
CA GLN A 537 -54.86 -12.84 -4.07
C GLN A 537 -55.84 -13.53 -5.05
N VAL A 538 -55.37 -14.08 -6.17
CA VAL A 538 -56.08 -15.23 -6.79
C VAL A 538 -55.04 -16.25 -7.27
N GLN A 539 -54.98 -17.35 -6.52
CA GLN A 539 -54.56 -18.68 -6.97
C GLN A 539 -55.83 -19.35 -7.54
N LEU A 540 -55.74 -19.94 -8.72
CA LEU A 540 -56.76 -20.85 -9.25
C LEU A 540 -56.03 -22.11 -9.71
N ASP A 541 -56.17 -23.19 -8.93
CA ASP A 541 -55.89 -24.55 -9.38
C ASP A 541 -57.21 -25.25 -9.72
N GLY A 542 -57.24 -25.94 -10.87
CA GLY A 542 -58.11 -27.10 -11.09
C GLY A 542 -59.35 -26.92 -11.99
N HIS A 543 -59.16 -27.14 -13.30
CA HIS A 543 -59.84 -28.21 -14.07
C HIS A 543 -58.99 -28.58 -15.29
#